data_AF-A0A6I5C5W2-F1
#
_entry.id   AF-A0A6I5C5W2-F1
#
_cell.length_a   1.000
_cell.length_b   1.000
_cell.length_c   1.000
_cell.angle_alpha   90.00
_cell.angle_beta   90.00
_cell.angle_gamma   90.00
#
_symmetry.space_group_name_H-M   'P 1'
#
loop_
_entity.id
_entity.type
_entity.pdbx_description
1 polymer ?
#
loop_
_entity_poly.entity_id
_entity_poly.type
_entity_poly.pdbx_seq_one_letter_code
_entity_poly.pdbx_strand_id
1 'polypeptide(L)'
;MPPETHTEAGTAARAEGDSDFDVVVVGAGPAGSAAALEAARAGLRVALLERGPYPGAKNVYGGVVYGRILDELVPDWWEHMPVQRWVTRRSTMVLTGHQALTVDFRTEDWGRPPYNGATAFRSELDGWLASLAEEAGAVLVPATTAT
;
A
#
# COMPACT_ATOMS: atom_id res chain seq x y z
N MET A 1 -4.49 -67.40 9.47
CA MET A 1 -4.05 -66.01 9.64
C MET A 1 -5.00 -65.15 8.80
N PRO A 2 -5.80 -64.26 9.39
CA PRO A 2 -6.68 -63.39 8.62
C PRO A 2 -5.85 -62.31 7.88
N PRO A 3 -6.32 -61.79 6.73
CA PRO A 3 -5.62 -60.74 5.99
C PRO A 3 -5.75 -59.40 6.72
N GLU A 4 -4.63 -58.70 6.86
CA GLU A 4 -4.58 -57.36 7.44
C GLU A 4 -5.18 -56.33 6.47
N THR A 5 -6.30 -55.75 6.87
CA THR A 5 -6.85 -54.54 6.27
C THR A 5 -6.00 -53.34 6.72
N HIS A 6 -5.09 -52.88 5.87
CA HIS A 6 -4.44 -51.58 6.03
C HIS A 6 -5.32 -50.53 5.37
N THR A 7 -6.03 -49.79 6.21
CA THR A 7 -6.85 -48.63 5.92
C THR A 7 -6.05 -47.59 5.14
N GLU A 8 -6.47 -47.27 3.92
CA GLU A 8 -5.98 -46.10 3.18
C GLU A 8 -6.27 -44.83 3.98
N ALA A 9 -5.20 -44.12 4.35
CA ALA A 9 -5.30 -42.78 4.88
C ALA A 9 -5.87 -41.88 3.79
N GLY A 10 -7.13 -41.48 3.97
CA GLY A 10 -7.85 -40.62 3.04
C GLY A 10 -7.06 -39.35 2.75
N THR A 11 -6.75 -39.16 1.47
CA THR A 11 -6.34 -37.86 0.93
C THR A 11 -7.43 -36.86 1.31
N ALA A 12 -7.13 -35.94 2.22
CA ALA A 12 -8.00 -34.83 2.52
C ALA A 12 -8.28 -34.11 1.18
N ALA A 13 -9.51 -34.26 0.70
CA ALA A 13 -9.98 -33.55 -0.47
C ALA A 13 -9.71 -32.07 -0.25
N ARG A 14 -8.94 -31.45 -1.15
CA ARG A 14 -8.89 -29.99 -1.23
C ARG A 14 -10.34 -29.56 -1.38
N ALA A 15 -10.84 -28.75 -0.44
CA ALA A 15 -12.12 -28.11 -0.64
C ALA A 15 -11.99 -27.22 -1.87
N GLU A 16 -12.43 -27.71 -3.02
CA GLU A 16 -12.71 -26.91 -4.22
C GLU A 16 -13.93 -26.06 -3.91
N GLY A 17 -13.74 -25.07 -3.03
CA GLY A 17 -14.54 -23.86 -3.04
C GLY A 17 -13.92 -22.93 -4.06
N ASP A 18 -14.78 -22.23 -4.81
CA ASP A 18 -14.49 -21.13 -5.73
C ASP A 18 -13.70 -20.00 -5.04
N SER A 19 -12.45 -20.27 -4.71
CA SER A 19 -11.54 -19.49 -3.87
C SER A 19 -10.29 -19.06 -4.64
N ASP A 20 -10.31 -19.24 -5.96
CA ASP A 20 -9.26 -18.80 -6.83
C ASP A 20 -9.28 -17.28 -6.93
N PHE A 21 -8.10 -16.67 -6.84
CA PHE A 21 -7.89 -15.26 -7.15
C PHE A 21 -7.36 -15.16 -8.57
N ASP A 22 -7.84 -14.17 -9.32
CA ASP A 22 -7.32 -13.88 -10.66
C ASP A 22 -5.97 -13.15 -10.56
N VAL A 23 -5.77 -12.39 -9.48
CA VAL A 23 -4.54 -11.65 -9.19
C VAL A 23 -4.19 -11.77 -7.71
N VAL A 24 -2.91 -12.07 -7.42
CA VAL A 24 -2.36 -11.97 -6.07
C VAL A 24 -1.28 -10.89 -6.07
N VAL A 25 -1.51 -9.82 -5.29
CA VAL A 25 -0.57 -8.73 -5.10
C VAL A 25 0.18 -8.95 -3.78
N VAL A 26 1.51 -9.01 -3.83
CA VAL A 26 2.35 -9.24 -2.65
C VAL A 26 2.91 -7.92 -2.13
N GLY A 27 2.38 -7.46 -1.00
CA GLY A 27 2.78 -6.25 -0.26
C GLY A 27 1.74 -5.13 -0.36
N ALA A 28 1.17 -4.71 0.77
CA ALA A 28 0.21 -3.60 0.86
C ALA A 28 0.91 -2.25 1.15
N GLY A 29 1.98 -1.98 0.40
CA GLY A 29 2.54 -0.63 0.28
C GLY A 29 1.83 0.17 -0.82
N PRO A 30 2.20 1.44 -1.05
CA PRO A 30 1.51 2.32 -2.01
C PRO A 30 1.35 1.71 -3.40
N ALA A 31 2.40 1.08 -3.94
CA ALA A 31 2.35 0.45 -5.26
C ALA A 31 1.43 -0.79 -5.28
N GLY A 32 1.48 -1.63 -4.25
CA GLY A 32 0.66 -2.85 -4.20
C GLY A 32 -0.81 -2.54 -3.95
N SER A 33 -1.11 -1.62 -3.03
CA SER A 33 -2.49 -1.15 -2.82
C SER A 33 -3.06 -0.48 -4.08
N ALA A 34 -2.26 0.34 -4.80
CA ALA A 34 -2.69 0.91 -6.08
C ALA A 34 -2.93 -0.15 -7.16
N ALA A 35 -2.06 -1.15 -7.27
CA ALA A 35 -2.24 -2.26 -8.22
C ALA A 35 -3.49 -3.09 -7.89
N ALA A 36 -3.71 -3.38 -6.61
CA ALA A 36 -4.89 -4.11 -6.15
C ALA A 36 -6.18 -3.33 -6.38
N LEU A 37 -6.16 -2.01 -6.13
CA LEU A 37 -7.28 -1.11 -6.40
C LEU A 37 -7.70 -1.15 -7.89
N GLU A 38 -6.75 -0.97 -8.80
CA GLU A 38 -7.04 -0.97 -10.24
C GLU A 38 -7.49 -2.35 -10.73
N ALA A 39 -6.86 -3.44 -10.25
CA ALA A 39 -7.27 -4.80 -10.60
C ALA A 39 -8.70 -5.11 -10.09
N ALA A 40 -9.04 -4.68 -8.87
CA ALA A 40 -10.37 -4.87 -8.31
C ALA A 40 -11.43 -4.02 -9.06
N ARG A 41 -11.11 -2.77 -9.42
CA ARG A 41 -11.96 -1.93 -10.28
C ARG A 41 -12.20 -2.52 -11.67
N ALA A 42 -11.24 -3.29 -12.18
CA ALA A 42 -11.40 -4.04 -13.42
C ALA A 42 -12.27 -5.31 -13.26
N GLY A 43 -12.79 -5.59 -12.07
CA GLY A 43 -13.68 -6.71 -11.77
C GLY A 43 -12.96 -8.03 -11.52
N LEU A 44 -11.65 -8.00 -11.27
CA LEU A 44 -10.86 -9.20 -10.96
C LEU A 44 -10.99 -9.56 -9.47
N ARG A 45 -10.92 -10.86 -9.15
CA ARG A 45 -10.80 -11.35 -7.78
C ARG A 45 -9.36 -11.18 -7.32
N VAL A 46 -9.11 -10.20 -6.45
CA VAL A 46 -7.76 -9.83 -6.03
C VAL A 46 -7.50 -10.21 -4.58
N ALA A 47 -6.39 -10.89 -4.32
CA ALA A 47 -5.81 -11.00 -2.97
C ALA A 47 -4.68 -10.00 -2.81
N LEU A 48 -4.72 -9.18 -1.76
CA LEU A 48 -3.64 -8.26 -1.40
C LEU A 48 -2.98 -8.76 -0.12
N LEU A 49 -1.78 -9.32 -0.22
CA LEU A 49 -1.06 -9.88 0.92
C LEU A 49 -0.20 -8.82 1.60
N GLU A 50 -0.20 -8.78 2.93
CA GLU A 50 0.70 -7.92 3.70
C GLU A 50 1.40 -8.69 4.82
N ARG A 51 2.72 -8.51 4.93
CA ARG A 51 3.56 -9.18 5.94
C ARG A 51 3.38 -8.58 7.33
N GLY A 52 3.09 -7.29 7.42
CA GLY A 52 2.77 -6.59 8.66
C GLY A 52 1.40 -6.99 9.21
N PRO A 53 1.15 -6.76 10.51
CA PRO A 53 -0.18 -6.95 11.09
C PRO A 53 -1.24 -6.03 10.47
N TYR A 54 -0.81 -4.94 9.81
CA TYR A 54 -1.64 -4.04 9.01
C TYR A 54 -0.76 -3.34 7.96
N PRO A 55 -1.33 -2.84 6.84
CA PRO A 55 -0.63 -2.03 5.85
C PRO A 55 0.06 -0.82 6.50
N GLY A 56 1.35 -0.62 6.22
CA GLY A 56 2.13 0.46 6.79
C GLY A 56 2.89 0.13 8.08
N ALA A 57 2.57 -0.99 8.76
CA ALA A 57 3.26 -1.39 10.00
C ALA A 57 4.77 -1.64 9.83
N LYS A 58 5.20 -2.04 8.64
CA LYS A 58 6.61 -2.36 8.30
C LYS A 58 7.24 -1.36 7.33
N ASN A 59 6.51 -0.30 6.98
CA ASN A 59 6.91 0.59 5.91
C ASN A 59 7.64 1.82 6.45
N VAL A 60 8.82 2.09 5.88
CA VAL A 60 9.66 3.24 6.24
C VAL A 60 9.84 4.16 5.04
N TYR A 61 9.97 5.46 5.30
CA TYR A 61 10.22 6.45 4.25
C TYR A 61 10.80 7.75 4.80
N GLY A 62 11.26 8.63 3.91
CA GLY A 62 11.93 9.89 4.26
C GLY A 62 11.02 11.04 4.73
N GLY A 63 9.72 10.80 4.91
CA GLY A 63 8.80 11.77 5.51
C GLY A 63 7.97 12.60 4.53
N VAL A 64 8.24 12.58 3.22
CA VAL A 64 7.44 13.32 2.21
C VAL A 64 6.86 12.37 1.16
N VAL A 65 5.58 12.56 0.85
CA VAL A 65 4.82 11.86 -0.19
C VAL A 65 4.46 12.84 -1.28
N TYR A 66 4.63 12.42 -2.53
CA TYR A 66 4.27 13.19 -3.71
C TYR A 66 2.99 12.60 -4.31
N GLY A 67 1.85 13.17 -3.92
CA GLY A 67 0.53 12.62 -4.23
C GLY A 67 0.06 12.81 -5.67
N ARG A 68 0.79 13.50 -6.56
CA ARG A 68 0.35 13.74 -7.95
C ARG A 68 0.05 12.45 -8.74
N ILE A 69 0.69 11.33 -8.39
CA ILE A 69 0.36 10.03 -9.00
C ILE A 69 -1.06 9.57 -8.65
N LEU A 70 -1.63 10.04 -7.54
CA LEU A 70 -3.00 9.75 -7.14
C LEU A 70 -4.03 10.52 -7.96
N ASP A 71 -3.64 11.54 -8.74
CA ASP A 71 -4.56 12.25 -9.64
C ASP A 71 -5.25 11.26 -10.62
N GLU A 72 -4.56 10.17 -10.99
CA GLU A 72 -5.06 9.13 -11.90
C GLU A 72 -5.85 8.03 -11.16
N LEU A 73 -5.69 7.90 -9.85
CA LEU A 73 -6.22 6.78 -9.05
C LEU A 73 -7.41 7.19 -8.17
N VAL A 74 -7.35 8.36 -7.57
CA VAL A 74 -8.30 8.84 -6.56
C VAL A 74 -8.58 10.31 -6.84
N PRO A 75 -9.72 10.63 -7.49
CA PRO A 75 -10.15 12.00 -7.67
C PRO A 75 -10.18 12.76 -6.34
N ASP A 76 -9.73 14.01 -6.36
CA ASP A 76 -9.69 14.89 -5.19
C ASP A 76 -9.03 14.27 -3.94
N TRP A 77 -8.03 13.39 -4.13
CA TRP A 77 -7.37 12.63 -3.06
C TRP A 77 -6.88 13.48 -1.89
N TRP A 78 -6.54 14.76 -2.11
CA TRP A 78 -6.07 15.66 -1.07
C TRP A 78 -7.12 15.97 0.00
N GLU A 79 -8.40 15.69 -0.25
CA GLU A 79 -9.48 15.83 0.73
C GLU A 79 -9.57 14.65 1.71
N HIS A 80 -9.05 13.49 1.32
CA HIS A 80 -9.21 12.24 2.05
C HIS A 80 -7.90 11.61 2.52
N MET A 81 -6.80 11.91 1.83
CA MET A 81 -5.49 11.37 2.17
C MET A 81 -5.07 11.83 3.58
N PRO A 82 -4.64 10.92 4.46
CA PRO A 82 -4.15 11.27 5.79
C PRO A 82 -2.84 12.06 5.67
N VAL A 83 -2.94 13.37 5.86
CA VAL A 83 -1.85 14.32 5.75
C VAL A 83 -1.54 14.92 7.12
N GLN A 84 -0.25 15.00 7.44
CA GLN A 84 0.23 15.71 8.62
C GLN A 84 0.54 17.17 8.28
N ARG A 85 1.15 17.44 7.12
CA ARG A 85 1.47 18.81 6.68
C ARG A 85 1.75 18.92 5.18
N TRP A 86 1.16 19.90 4.52
CA TRP A 86 1.52 20.26 3.14
C TRP A 86 2.91 20.90 3.05
N VAL A 87 3.73 20.43 2.11
CA VAL A 87 5.11 20.89 1.92
C VAL A 87 5.13 22.15 1.05
N THR A 88 5.23 23.33 1.64
CA THR A 88 5.27 24.62 0.90
C THR A 88 6.69 25.16 0.67
N ARG A 89 7.69 24.49 1.24
CA ARG A 89 9.11 24.86 1.17
C ARG A 89 9.95 23.60 1.09
N ARG A 90 10.95 23.60 0.21
CA ARG A 90 11.95 22.54 0.10
C ARG A 90 13.34 23.16 0.20
N SER A 91 14.22 22.49 0.91
CA SER A 91 15.58 22.96 1.15
C SER A 91 16.53 21.79 0.95
N THR A 92 17.55 21.97 0.12
CA THR A 92 18.60 20.98 -0.11
C THR A 92 19.91 21.57 0.41
N MET A 93 20.60 20.82 1.26
CA MET A 93 21.82 21.27 1.90
C MET A 93 22.99 20.37 1.51
N VAL A 94 24.11 20.99 1.13
CA VAL A 94 25.40 20.33 0.92
C VAL A 94 26.28 20.66 2.10
N LEU A 95 26.83 19.63 2.76
CA LEU A 95 27.56 19.75 4.01
C LEU A 95 29.04 19.38 3.84
N THR A 96 29.92 20.07 4.56
CA THR A 96 31.24 19.57 4.96
C THR A 96 31.23 19.30 6.47
N GLY A 97 32.37 18.89 7.06
CA GLY A 97 32.45 18.70 8.52
C GLY A 97 32.17 19.97 9.35
N HIS A 98 32.28 21.16 8.75
CA HIS A 98 32.16 22.45 9.45
C HIS A 98 31.38 23.51 8.69
N GLN A 99 30.87 23.21 7.48
CA GLN A 99 30.20 24.18 6.62
C GLN A 99 28.92 23.60 6.03
N ALA A 100 28.00 24.50 5.68
CA ALA A 100 26.75 24.16 5.01
C ALA A 100 26.47 25.16 3.89
N LEU A 101 26.13 24.66 2.71
CA LEU A 101 25.54 25.45 1.62
C LEU A 101 24.10 24.97 1.43
N THR A 102 23.15 25.91 1.49
CA THR A 102 21.72 25.61 1.38
C THR A 102 21.13 26.23 0.12
N VAL A 103 20.46 25.41 -0.68
CA VAL A 103 19.57 25.87 -1.76
C VAL A 103 18.14 25.73 -1.26
N ASP A 104 17.44 26.86 -1.15
CA ASP A 104 16.09 26.93 -0.62
C ASP A 104 15.09 27.38 -1.68
N PHE A 105 13.95 26.70 -1.76
CA PHE A 105 12.84 27.06 -2.64
C PHE A 105 11.53 27.07 -1.85
N ARG A 106 10.79 28.18 -1.95
CA ARG A 106 9.48 28.37 -1.34
C ARG A 106 8.55 29.04 -2.36
N THR A 107 7.32 28.53 -2.44
CA THR A 107 6.24 29.15 -3.23
C THR A 107 4.92 29.03 -2.48
N GLU A 108 4.04 30.02 -2.65
CA GLU A 108 2.67 29.99 -2.13
C GLU A 108 1.76 29.07 -2.95
N ASP A 109 2.12 28.78 -4.21
CA ASP A 109 1.35 27.87 -5.08
C ASP A 109 1.19 26.47 -4.49
N TRP A 110 2.15 26.04 -3.67
CA TRP A 110 2.13 24.76 -3.00
C TRP A 110 1.25 24.71 -1.74
N GLY A 111 0.73 25.86 -1.30
CA GLY A 111 -0.20 25.97 -0.17
C GLY A 111 -1.67 25.86 -0.57
N ARG A 112 -1.95 25.58 -1.84
CA ARG A 112 -3.30 25.42 -2.40
C ARG A 112 -3.36 24.19 -3.34
N PRO A 113 -4.55 23.61 -3.57
CA PRO A 113 -4.71 22.56 -4.57
C PRO A 113 -4.30 23.02 -5.98
N PRO A 114 -3.72 22.13 -6.82
CA PRO A 114 -3.28 20.77 -6.49
C PRO A 114 -1.92 20.77 -5.78
N TYR A 115 -1.90 20.36 -4.50
CA TYR A 115 -0.71 20.39 -3.66
C TYR A 115 0.47 19.60 -4.26
N ASN A 116 1.72 20.02 -4.01
CA ASN A 116 2.89 19.31 -4.58
C ASN A 116 3.31 18.06 -3.79
N GLY A 117 2.93 17.98 -2.52
CA GLY A 117 3.40 16.95 -1.61
C GLY A 117 3.11 17.27 -0.16
N ALA A 118 3.14 16.22 0.66
CA ALA A 118 2.76 16.26 2.06
C ALA A 118 3.69 15.40 2.91
N THR A 119 3.88 15.78 4.17
CA THR A 119 4.31 14.82 5.18
C THR A 119 3.11 14.00 5.66
N ALA A 120 3.34 12.72 5.94
CA ALA A 120 2.32 11.75 6.32
C ALA A 120 2.89 10.75 7.33
N PHE A 121 2.07 9.86 7.87
CA PHE A 121 2.57 8.66 8.53
C PHE A 121 2.24 7.46 7.66
N ARG A 122 3.22 6.58 7.41
CA ARG A 122 3.00 5.38 6.57
C ARG A 122 1.94 4.45 7.15
N SER A 123 1.86 4.36 8.47
CA SER A 123 0.82 3.61 9.18
C SER A 123 -0.60 4.08 8.86
N GLU A 124 -0.78 5.36 8.56
CA GLU A 124 -2.09 5.93 8.21
C GLU A 124 -2.30 5.90 6.69
N LEU A 125 -1.30 6.36 5.93
CA LEU A 125 -1.38 6.46 4.47
C LEU A 125 -1.55 5.11 3.79
N ASP A 126 -0.76 4.12 4.18
CA ASP A 126 -0.81 2.81 3.52
C ASP A 126 -2.09 2.06 3.90
N GLY A 127 -2.56 2.24 5.14
CA GLY A 127 -3.87 1.75 5.58
C GLY A 127 -5.00 2.37 4.78
N TRP A 128 -4.99 3.69 4.57
CA TRP A 128 -5.95 4.38 3.72
C TRP A 128 -5.90 3.91 2.26
N LEU A 129 -4.71 3.79 1.66
CA LEU A 129 -4.62 3.28 0.28
C LEU A 129 -5.10 1.83 0.15
N ALA A 130 -4.79 0.98 1.14
CA ALA A 130 -5.27 -0.40 1.16
C ALA A 130 -6.79 -0.47 1.32
N SER A 131 -7.40 0.40 2.15
CA SER A 131 -8.85 0.42 2.33
C SER A 131 -9.59 0.77 1.04
N LEU A 132 -9.03 1.64 0.20
CA LEU A 132 -9.59 1.92 -1.12
C LEU A 132 -9.62 0.66 -2.01
N ALA A 133 -8.58 -0.17 -1.96
CA ALA A 133 -8.54 -1.43 -2.69
C ALA A 133 -9.58 -2.42 -2.12
N GLU A 134 -9.73 -2.50 -0.80
CA GLU A 134 -10.76 -3.32 -0.16
C GLU A 134 -12.19 -2.86 -0.53
N GLU A 135 -12.44 -1.55 -0.51
CA GLU A 135 -13.71 -0.94 -0.94
C GLU A 135 -14.03 -1.25 -2.41
N ALA A 136 -13.00 -1.36 -3.26
CA ALA A 136 -13.13 -1.78 -4.65
C ALA A 136 -13.32 -3.29 -4.83
N GLY A 137 -13.21 -4.09 -3.76
CA GLY A 137 -13.46 -5.54 -3.76
C GLY A 137 -12.23 -6.43 -3.61
N ALA A 138 -11.02 -5.87 -3.40
CA ALA A 138 -9.85 -6.67 -3.08
C ALA A 138 -9.95 -7.29 -1.67
N VAL A 139 -9.40 -8.49 -1.48
CA VAL A 139 -9.32 -9.13 -0.17
C VAL A 139 -7.94 -8.86 0.42
N LEU A 140 -7.87 -7.98 1.43
CA LEU A 140 -6.64 -7.74 2.18
C LEU A 140 -6.38 -8.89 3.16
N VAL A 141 -5.17 -9.46 3.10
CA VAL A 141 -4.74 -10.54 3.99
C VAL A 141 -3.46 -10.10 4.72
N PRO A 142 -3.59 -9.49 5.91
CA PRO A 142 -2.44 -9.07 6.71
C PRO A 142 -1.76 -10.27 7.39
N ALA A 143 -0.64 -10.00 8.07
CA ALA A 143 0.20 -10.97 8.78
C ALA A 143 0.61 -12.19 7.93
N THR A 144 0.67 -12.04 6.61
CA THR A 144 0.87 -13.13 5.65
C THR A 144 2.11 -12.85 4.82
N THR A 145 3.03 -13.83 4.78
CA THR A 145 4.26 -13.75 3.98
C THR A 145 4.18 -14.75 2.85
N ALA A 146 4.35 -14.29 1.62
CA ALA A 146 4.61 -15.18 0.49
C ALA A 146 6.05 -15.74 0.59
N THR A 147 6.19 -17.06 0.49
CA THR A 147 7.45 -17.80 0.65
C THR A 147 7.70 -18.75 -0.50
#